data_AF-A0A8J4CMC7-F1
#
_entry.id   AF-A0A8J4CMC7-F1
#
_cell.length_a   1.000
_cell.length_b   1.000
_cell.length_c   1.000
_cell.angle_alpha   90.00
_cell.angle_beta   90.00
_cell.angle_gamma   90.00
#
_symmetry.space_group_name_H-M   'P 1'
#
loop_
_entity.id
_entity.type
_entity.pdbx_description
1 polymer ?
#
loop_
_entity_poly.entity_id
_entity_poly.type
_entity_poly.pdbx_seq_one_letter_code
_entity_poly.pdbx_strand_id
1 'polypeptide(L)'
;MSIVLTSPLVATVCNQALPVLSIMSQMLLERRFTTTTSQLGGKTAVPIHMRPTIPVVRQRPFGIGVQSLRMPAFGQIRSMAASAAEPALACPHDPDQLPHLPDPRPRPAVDTGINVQKYVQENFKPYSGDATFLAGPTERTKKLWSSLEKLLCTELEKGVLDVDPSKPSTITAFGPGYIDKDLEQVVGLQTDKPLKRAIKPLGGVNMVKAALESYGYKPDEEVDKLYSTVRKTHNSGVFDAYTDEMRAARKSGILTGLPDGYGRGRIIGDYRRVALYGVDALIAAKKTDVKHNLLGVMDEEKIRLREEVQEQIRALNELKEMAQSYGFDIGRPAQNSREAVQWVYFGYLGAVKEQDGAAMSLGRIDAFLDTYFERDLAAGTITEAEVQELVDHFVMKLRIVRHLRTPEYNALFAGDPTWVTCVLGGTDASGKPLVTKTSFRMLNTLYNLGPAPEPNLTVLWNENLPQHFKDFCSKV
;
A
#
# COMPACT_ATOMS: atom_id res chain seq x y z
N MET A 1 -13.21 -58.92 -10.13
CA MET A 1 -13.23 -58.97 -8.66
C MET A 1 -12.31 -57.85 -8.18
N SER A 2 -12.91 -56.87 -7.50
CA SER A 2 -12.30 -55.61 -7.06
C SER A 2 -11.38 -55.76 -5.85
N ILE A 3 -10.57 -54.72 -5.59
CA ILE A 3 -10.09 -54.09 -4.33
C ILE A 3 -8.82 -53.30 -4.75
N VAL A 4 -8.77 -51.97 -4.94
CA VAL A 4 -8.97 -50.78 -4.08
C VAL A 4 -8.05 -50.69 -2.86
N LEU A 5 -7.07 -49.77 -2.93
CA LEU A 5 -6.47 -48.98 -1.84
C LEU A 5 -6.00 -47.65 -2.51
N THR A 6 -6.78 -46.57 -2.54
CA THR A 6 -6.90 -45.44 -1.58
C THR A 6 -5.59 -44.76 -1.13
N SER A 7 -5.36 -43.59 -1.73
CA SER A 7 -5.03 -42.28 -1.12
C SER A 7 -3.64 -41.64 -1.31
N PRO A 8 -3.62 -40.28 -1.41
CA PRO A 8 -2.51 -39.48 -1.93
C PRO A 8 -1.81 -38.66 -0.82
N LEU A 9 -0.48 -38.66 -0.77
CA LEU A 9 0.26 -37.79 0.15
C LEU A 9 1.61 -37.36 -0.42
N VAL A 10 1.84 -36.04 -0.38
CA VAL A 10 3.13 -35.34 -0.44
C VAL A 10 3.75 -35.13 -1.83
N ALA A 11 3.28 -34.10 -2.52
CA ALA A 11 4.07 -33.32 -3.47
C ALA A 11 4.37 -31.93 -2.86
N THR A 12 5.19 -31.88 -1.81
CA THR A 12 5.77 -30.62 -1.28
C THR A 12 7.15 -30.82 -0.64
N VAL A 13 7.84 -31.91 -0.97
CA VAL A 13 9.22 -32.16 -0.50
C VAL A 13 10.05 -32.65 -1.68
N CYS A 14 10.40 -31.76 -2.61
CA CYS A 14 11.37 -32.11 -3.65
C CYS A 14 12.36 -30.99 -4.01
N ASN A 15 12.48 -29.94 -3.19
CA ASN A 15 13.53 -28.92 -3.37
C ASN A 15 14.53 -28.81 -2.20
N GLN A 16 14.42 -29.65 -1.17
CA GLN A 16 15.40 -29.71 -0.06
C GLN A 16 16.37 -30.91 -0.12
N ALA A 17 16.09 -31.93 -0.93
CA ALA A 17 16.99 -33.08 -1.07
C ALA A 17 18.12 -32.85 -2.10
N LEU A 18 17.87 -32.03 -3.14
CA LEU A 18 18.81 -31.76 -4.22
C LEU A 18 20.10 -31.01 -3.79
N PRO A 19 20.06 -29.96 -2.94
CA PRO A 19 21.29 -29.30 -2.51
C PRO A 19 22.11 -30.16 -1.54
N VAL A 20 21.47 -30.98 -0.69
CA VAL A 20 22.18 -31.86 0.25
C VAL A 20 22.89 -33.01 -0.47
N LEU A 21 22.23 -33.61 -1.49
CA LEU A 21 22.85 -34.64 -2.34
C LEU A 21 23.94 -34.07 -3.27
N SER A 22 23.80 -32.82 -3.72
CA SER A 22 24.80 -32.12 -4.54
C SER A 22 26.04 -31.74 -3.73
N ILE A 23 25.86 -31.21 -2.51
CA ILE A 23 26.97 -30.88 -1.59
C ILE A 23 27.66 -32.16 -1.11
N MET A 24 26.92 -33.23 -0.79
CA MET A 24 27.53 -34.52 -0.46
C MET A 24 28.27 -35.15 -1.64
N SER A 25 27.78 -34.98 -2.88
CA SER A 25 28.51 -35.42 -4.08
C SER A 25 29.77 -34.60 -4.33
N GLN A 26 29.75 -33.28 -4.13
CA GLN A 26 30.94 -32.43 -4.25
C GLN A 26 31.98 -32.73 -3.17
N MET A 27 31.57 -32.93 -1.92
CA MET A 27 32.48 -33.30 -0.83
C MET A 27 33.10 -34.70 -1.01
N LEU A 28 32.41 -35.62 -1.69
CA LEU A 28 32.95 -36.95 -2.01
C LEU A 28 33.89 -36.93 -3.23
N LEU A 29 33.71 -36.01 -4.19
CA LEU A 29 34.62 -35.84 -5.32
C LEU A 29 35.95 -35.17 -4.93
N GLU A 30 35.93 -34.23 -3.97
CA GLU A 30 37.15 -33.51 -3.54
C GLU A 30 38.10 -34.35 -2.65
N ARG A 31 37.67 -35.53 -2.18
CA ARG A 31 38.53 -36.47 -1.44
C ARG A 31 39.36 -37.42 -2.33
N ARG A 32 39.30 -37.30 -3.67
CA ARG A 32 40.04 -38.16 -4.61
C ARG A 32 40.98 -37.41 -5.56
N PHE A 33 41.63 -36.33 -5.15
CA PHE A 33 42.83 -35.85 -5.86
C PHE A 33 43.83 -35.21 -4.90
N THR A 34 44.66 -36.02 -4.27
CA THR A 34 45.92 -35.57 -3.67
C THR A 34 47.03 -36.55 -4.03
N THR A 35 47.73 -36.28 -5.14
CA THR A 35 49.13 -36.68 -5.33
C THR A 35 49.78 -35.85 -6.44
N THR A 36 50.75 -35.02 -6.02
CA THR A 36 51.98 -34.62 -6.73
C THR A 36 51.92 -34.08 -8.16
N THR A 37 52.27 -32.80 -8.34
CA THR A 37 53.64 -32.37 -8.74
C THR A 37 53.78 -30.85 -8.78
N SER A 38 55.03 -30.41 -8.62
CA SER A 38 55.51 -29.07 -8.32
C SER A 38 55.89 -28.23 -9.54
N GLN A 39 56.01 -26.91 -9.30
CA GLN A 39 56.93 -25.92 -9.88
C GLN A 39 56.45 -24.91 -10.95
N LEU A 40 56.61 -23.64 -10.53
CA LEU A 40 57.16 -22.46 -11.22
C LEU A 40 56.31 -21.72 -12.27
N GLY A 41 56.13 -20.42 -12.01
CA GLY A 41 55.79 -19.44 -13.05
C GLY A 41 55.12 -18.18 -12.52
N GLY A 42 55.88 -17.28 -11.90
CA GLY A 42 55.39 -15.95 -11.55
C GLY A 42 55.08 -15.14 -12.81
N LYS A 43 53.89 -14.53 -12.87
CA LYS A 43 53.61 -13.33 -13.67
C LYS A 43 52.68 -12.39 -12.90
N THR A 44 53.21 -11.21 -12.69
CA THR A 44 52.64 -9.99 -12.12
C THR A 44 51.30 -9.60 -12.74
N ALA A 45 50.32 -9.27 -11.88
CA ALA A 45 49.09 -8.61 -12.29
C ALA A 45 49.38 -7.17 -12.74
N VAL A 46 48.83 -6.80 -13.90
CA VAL A 46 48.88 -5.43 -14.44
C VAL A 46 47.68 -4.66 -13.85
N PRO A 47 47.88 -3.51 -13.18
CA PRO A 47 46.78 -2.68 -12.72
C PRO A 47 46.18 -1.88 -13.88
N ILE A 48 44.86 -1.96 -14.04
CA ILE A 48 44.11 -1.12 -14.98
C ILE A 48 44.13 0.32 -14.45
N HIS A 49 44.73 1.24 -15.21
CA HIS A 49 44.70 2.67 -14.93
C HIS A 49 43.31 3.26 -15.22
N MET A 50 42.57 3.65 -14.17
CA MET A 50 41.49 4.64 -14.30
C MET A 50 42.08 6.05 -14.24
N ARG A 51 41.85 6.85 -15.28
CA ARG A 51 42.12 8.29 -15.28
C ARG A 51 41.08 9.02 -14.38
N PRO A 52 41.49 9.96 -13.53
CA PRO A 52 40.57 10.82 -12.80
C PRO A 52 40.41 12.17 -13.51
N THR A 53 39.19 12.64 -13.76
CA THR A 53 38.89 14.08 -13.95
C THR A 53 37.39 14.34 -13.78
N ILE A 54 36.97 14.68 -12.56
CA ILE A 54 35.87 15.63 -12.31
C ILE A 54 36.34 16.51 -11.15
N PRO A 55 36.34 17.86 -11.26
CA PRO A 55 36.86 18.72 -10.22
C PRO A 55 35.88 18.78 -9.05
N VAL A 56 36.36 18.37 -7.87
CA VAL A 56 35.71 18.61 -6.59
C VAL A 56 35.85 20.10 -6.26
N VAL A 57 34.74 20.82 -6.23
CA VAL A 57 34.68 22.16 -5.65
C VAL A 57 34.83 22.02 -4.13
N ARG A 58 35.97 22.46 -3.60
CA ARG A 58 36.22 22.57 -2.15
C ARG A 58 35.35 23.69 -1.56
N GLN A 59 34.39 23.36 -0.72
CA GLN A 59 33.90 24.32 0.28
C GLN A 59 34.95 24.41 1.41
N ARG A 60 35.40 25.64 1.72
CA ARG A 60 36.13 25.92 2.96
C ARG A 60 35.19 26.60 3.97
N PRO A 61 35.37 26.36 5.28
CA PRO A 61 34.54 26.93 6.35
C PRO A 61 35.09 28.27 6.88
N PHE A 62 34.38 28.81 7.89
CA PHE A 62 34.55 30.07 8.67
C PHE A 62 33.79 31.27 8.10
N GLY A 63 33.08 32.09 8.88
CA GLY A 63 32.92 32.20 10.33
C GLY A 63 32.00 33.40 10.64
N ILE A 64 31.53 33.48 11.87
CA ILE A 64 30.54 34.43 12.40
C ILE A 64 31.01 35.89 12.26
N GLY A 65 30.11 36.76 11.80
CA GLY A 65 30.30 38.22 11.80
C GLY A 65 28.99 38.96 11.48
N VAL A 66 28.37 39.53 12.51
CA VAL A 66 27.16 40.36 12.42
C VAL A 66 27.54 41.74 11.89
N GLN A 67 26.98 42.15 10.74
CA GLN A 67 26.91 43.57 10.36
C GLN A 67 25.62 43.85 9.57
N SER A 68 24.80 44.74 10.12
CA SER A 68 23.57 45.25 9.53
C SER A 68 23.87 46.12 8.30
N LEU A 69 23.35 45.76 7.13
CA LEU A 69 23.37 46.61 5.94
C LEU A 69 21.97 46.64 5.31
N ARG A 70 21.49 47.88 5.15
CA ARG A 70 20.18 48.29 4.63
C ARG A 70 19.94 47.74 3.21
N MET A 71 18.73 47.23 2.94
CA MET A 71 18.27 46.87 1.60
C MET A 71 18.01 48.13 0.76
N PRO A 72 18.48 48.23 -0.49
CA PRO A 72 17.95 49.16 -1.46
C PRO A 72 16.74 48.56 -2.19
N ALA A 73 15.82 49.45 -2.56
CA ALA A 73 14.53 49.19 -3.17
C ALA A 73 14.60 48.31 -4.43
N PHE A 74 13.65 47.37 -4.54
CA PHE A 74 13.40 46.60 -5.75
C PHE A 74 13.03 47.55 -6.90
N GLY A 75 13.89 47.58 -7.93
CA GLY A 75 13.62 48.24 -9.20
C GLY A 75 12.49 47.55 -9.95
N GLN A 76 11.64 48.37 -10.59
CA GLN A 76 10.60 47.98 -11.53
C GLN A 76 11.13 47.01 -12.59
N ILE A 77 10.60 45.79 -12.63
CA ILE A 77 10.78 44.91 -13.79
C ILE A 77 9.79 45.38 -14.86
N ARG A 78 10.36 45.89 -15.96
CA ARG A 78 9.65 46.26 -17.19
C ARG A 78 8.92 45.05 -17.75
N SER A 79 7.60 45.18 -17.92
CA SER A 79 6.79 44.37 -18.84
C SER A 79 7.34 44.51 -20.26
N MET A 80 7.94 43.45 -20.79
CA MET A 80 8.18 43.31 -22.22
C MET A 80 6.98 42.56 -22.81
N ALA A 81 6.11 43.29 -23.50
CA ALA A 81 5.14 42.69 -24.41
C ALA A 81 5.92 42.07 -25.57
N ALA A 82 5.93 40.74 -25.67
CA ALA A 82 6.45 40.03 -26.83
C ALA A 82 5.36 39.97 -27.90
N SER A 83 5.47 40.81 -28.93
CA SER A 83 4.82 40.58 -30.21
C SER A 83 5.84 39.97 -31.17
N ALA A 84 5.71 38.69 -31.47
CA ALA A 84 6.02 38.07 -32.76
C ALA A 84 5.68 36.59 -32.62
N ALA A 85 4.87 36.08 -33.56
CA ALA A 85 4.49 34.69 -33.64
C ALA A 85 5.74 33.82 -33.91
N GLU A 86 6.23 33.15 -32.88
CA GLU A 86 7.04 31.94 -33.04
C GLU A 86 6.09 30.74 -33.13
N PRO A 87 6.26 29.82 -34.10
CA PRO A 87 5.50 28.59 -34.07
C PRO A 87 5.85 27.85 -32.78
N ALA A 88 4.84 27.53 -31.97
CA ALA A 88 5.01 26.68 -30.80
C ALA A 88 5.79 25.43 -31.24
N LEU A 89 6.90 25.15 -30.56
CA LEU A 89 7.58 23.86 -30.68
C LEU A 89 6.56 22.79 -30.30
N ALA A 90 5.96 22.16 -31.32
CA ALA A 90 5.05 21.06 -31.13
C ALA A 90 5.84 19.95 -30.41
N CYS A 91 5.42 19.61 -29.20
CA CYS A 91 5.87 18.40 -28.56
C CYS A 91 5.59 17.25 -29.53
N PRO A 92 6.59 16.43 -29.94
CA PRO A 92 6.36 15.30 -30.85
C PRO A 92 5.46 14.21 -30.23
N HIS A 93 5.07 14.40 -28.97
CA HIS A 93 4.06 13.64 -28.27
C HIS A 93 2.92 14.59 -27.94
N ASP A 94 2.06 14.84 -28.93
CA ASP A 94 0.70 15.30 -28.66
C ASP A 94 0.02 14.15 -27.87
N PRO A 95 -0.28 14.33 -26.56
CA PRO A 95 -0.90 13.28 -25.77
C PRO A 95 -2.28 12.89 -26.31
N ASP A 96 -2.93 13.78 -27.09
CA ASP A 96 -4.20 13.52 -27.75
C ASP A 96 -4.03 12.75 -29.09
N GLN A 97 -2.80 12.55 -29.56
CA GLN A 97 -2.45 11.73 -30.73
C GLN A 97 -1.60 10.50 -30.39
N LEU A 98 -1.48 10.12 -29.11
CA LEU A 98 -0.90 8.82 -28.78
C LEU A 98 -1.81 7.73 -29.39
N PRO A 99 -1.30 6.87 -30.29
CA PRO A 99 -2.12 5.79 -30.82
C PRO A 99 -2.62 4.98 -29.64
N HIS A 100 -3.91 4.64 -29.62
CA HIS A 100 -4.45 3.64 -28.71
C HIS A 100 -3.68 2.34 -28.94
N LEU A 101 -2.59 2.15 -28.20
CA LEU A 101 -1.85 0.91 -28.23
C LEU A 101 -2.80 -0.15 -27.68
N PRO A 102 -3.18 -1.16 -28.48
CA PRO A 102 -4.00 -2.24 -27.98
C PRO A 102 -3.28 -2.84 -26.78
N ASP A 103 -4.03 -3.13 -25.72
CA ASP A 103 -3.48 -3.73 -24.50
C ASP A 103 -2.65 -4.97 -24.89
N PRO A 104 -1.33 -4.95 -24.67
CA PRO A 104 -0.45 -6.02 -25.14
C PRO A 104 -0.63 -7.30 -24.32
N ARG A 105 -1.43 -7.26 -23.25
CA ARG A 105 -1.70 -8.43 -22.41
C ARG A 105 -2.63 -9.40 -23.14
N PRO A 106 -2.32 -10.71 -23.11
CA PRO A 106 -3.21 -11.71 -23.68
C PRO A 106 -4.57 -11.66 -23.01
N ARG A 107 -5.64 -11.64 -23.81
CA ARG A 107 -7.00 -11.70 -23.28
C ARG A 107 -7.21 -13.05 -22.59
N PRO A 108 -7.91 -13.08 -21.44
CA PRO A 108 -8.24 -14.35 -20.81
C PRO A 108 -9.12 -15.17 -21.76
N ALA A 109 -8.97 -16.49 -21.70
CA ALA A 109 -9.82 -17.41 -22.46
C ALA A 109 -11.28 -17.35 -21.98
N VAL A 110 -11.48 -17.11 -20.67
CA VAL A 110 -12.79 -16.92 -20.05
C VAL A 110 -12.81 -15.58 -19.33
N ASP A 111 -13.70 -14.68 -19.78
CA ASP A 111 -13.99 -13.42 -19.07
C ASP A 111 -14.83 -13.70 -17.82
N THR A 112 -14.37 -13.18 -16.68
CA THR A 112 -15.03 -13.36 -15.38
C THR A 112 -16.02 -12.25 -15.05
N GLY A 113 -16.09 -11.19 -15.88
CA GLY A 113 -17.01 -10.06 -15.69
C GLY A 113 -16.62 -9.09 -14.57
N ILE A 114 -15.45 -9.26 -13.94
CA ILE A 114 -14.96 -8.37 -12.88
C ILE A 114 -14.40 -7.08 -13.50
N ASN A 115 -15.20 -6.03 -13.52
CA ASN A 115 -14.87 -4.73 -14.10
C ASN A 115 -15.51 -3.55 -13.33
N VAL A 116 -14.81 -3.08 -12.29
CA VAL A 116 -15.25 -1.92 -11.48
C VAL A 116 -15.29 -0.63 -12.29
N GLN A 117 -14.36 -0.45 -13.23
CA GLN A 117 -14.31 0.76 -14.06
C GLN A 117 -15.59 0.91 -14.89
N LYS A 118 -16.01 -0.18 -15.55
CA LYS A 118 -17.26 -0.22 -16.31
C LYS A 118 -18.45 0.13 -15.41
N TYR A 119 -18.55 -0.51 -14.24
CA TYR A 119 -19.63 -0.20 -13.29
C TYR A 119 -19.65 1.28 -12.91
N VAL A 120 -18.50 1.87 -12.55
CA VAL A 120 -18.42 3.29 -12.20
C VAL A 120 -18.86 4.16 -13.38
N GLN A 121 -18.32 3.94 -14.58
CA GLN A 121 -18.66 4.72 -15.77
C GLN A 121 -20.16 4.69 -16.12
N GLU A 122 -20.81 3.54 -15.91
CA GLU A 122 -22.23 3.35 -16.22
C GLU A 122 -23.17 3.90 -15.14
N ASN A 123 -22.72 4.08 -13.89
CA ASN A 123 -23.60 4.36 -12.76
C ASN A 123 -23.26 5.64 -11.98
N PHE A 124 -22.08 6.24 -12.14
CA PHE A 124 -21.73 7.45 -11.41
C PHE A 124 -22.55 8.65 -11.89
N LYS A 125 -22.83 9.56 -10.96
CA LYS A 125 -23.54 10.81 -11.22
C LYS A 125 -22.57 11.99 -11.07
N PRO A 126 -22.18 12.64 -12.18
CA PRO A 126 -21.34 13.84 -12.09
C PRO A 126 -22.01 14.90 -11.22
N TYR A 127 -21.21 15.60 -10.41
CA TYR A 127 -21.67 16.69 -9.58
C TYR A 127 -20.89 17.98 -9.91
N SER A 128 -21.63 19.02 -10.29
CA SER A 128 -21.11 20.34 -10.63
C SER A 128 -21.56 21.44 -9.69
N GLY A 129 -22.33 21.12 -8.64
CA GLY A 129 -22.78 22.07 -7.63
C GLY A 129 -21.68 22.43 -6.63
N ASP A 130 -22.04 23.20 -5.61
CA ASP A 130 -21.14 23.68 -4.58
C ASP A 130 -21.16 22.85 -3.29
N ALA A 131 -20.45 23.34 -2.26
CA ALA A 131 -20.33 22.66 -0.99
C ALA A 131 -21.54 22.87 -0.04
N THR A 132 -22.63 23.50 -0.48
CA THR A 132 -23.76 23.87 0.41
C THR A 132 -24.56 22.69 0.93
N PHE A 133 -24.48 21.53 0.27
CA PHE A 133 -25.18 20.32 0.70
C PHE A 133 -24.47 19.61 1.87
N LEU A 134 -23.21 19.95 2.17
CA LEU A 134 -22.40 19.22 3.15
C LEU A 134 -23.01 19.31 4.55
N ALA A 135 -23.02 18.16 5.24
CA ALA A 135 -23.41 18.07 6.64
C ALA A 135 -22.20 18.19 7.57
N GLY A 136 -22.41 18.77 8.75
CA GLY A 136 -21.43 18.76 9.83
C GLY A 136 -21.33 17.40 10.53
N PRO A 137 -20.39 17.23 11.49
CA PRO A 137 -20.20 15.96 12.17
C PRO A 137 -21.36 15.67 13.12
N THR A 138 -21.80 14.40 13.16
CA THR A 138 -22.81 13.94 14.11
C THR A 138 -22.25 13.90 15.55
N GLU A 139 -23.14 13.77 16.53
CA GLU A 139 -22.71 13.61 17.93
C GLU A 139 -21.94 12.30 18.16
N ARG A 140 -22.22 11.23 17.39
CA ARG A 140 -21.43 9.99 17.46
C ARG A 140 -20.02 10.21 16.91
N THR A 141 -19.90 10.87 15.75
CA THR A 141 -18.61 11.28 15.17
C THR A 141 -17.78 12.06 16.16
N LYS A 142 -18.36 13.10 16.80
CA LYS A 142 -17.64 13.94 17.77
C LYS A 142 -17.15 13.13 18.98
N LYS A 143 -17.97 12.24 19.54
CA LYS A 143 -17.61 11.40 20.69
C LYS A 143 -16.49 10.41 20.36
N LEU A 144 -16.59 9.75 19.20
CA LEU A 144 -15.55 8.84 18.72
C LEU A 144 -14.24 9.58 18.47
N TRP A 145 -14.30 10.72 17.79
CA TRP A 145 -13.13 11.53 17.49
C TRP A 145 -12.45 12.03 18.77
N SER A 146 -13.20 12.58 19.72
CA SER A 146 -12.66 13.04 21.00
C SER A 146 -11.98 11.93 21.81
N SER A 147 -12.49 10.69 21.71
CA SER A 147 -11.88 9.53 22.35
C SER A 147 -10.58 9.13 21.66
N LEU A 148 -10.56 9.15 20.32
CA LEU A 148 -9.36 8.90 19.52
C LEU A 148 -8.28 9.96 19.73
N GLU A 149 -8.63 11.24 19.80
CA GLU A 149 -7.67 12.34 20.02
C GLU A 149 -6.87 12.15 21.31
N LYS A 150 -7.51 11.70 22.39
CA LYS A 150 -6.81 11.39 23.65
C LYS A 150 -5.78 10.26 23.47
N LEU A 151 -6.13 9.23 22.71
CA LEU A 151 -5.22 8.12 22.41
C LEU A 151 -4.07 8.57 21.51
N LEU A 152 -4.34 9.43 20.52
CA LEU A 152 -3.33 10.01 19.64
C LEU A 152 -2.35 10.90 20.41
N CYS A 153 -2.82 11.74 21.33
CA CYS A 153 -1.95 12.52 22.21
C CYS A 153 -1.05 11.60 23.06
N THR A 154 -1.62 10.53 23.60
CA THR A 154 -0.85 9.54 24.38
C THR A 154 0.18 8.80 23.50
N GLU A 155 -0.16 8.48 22.25
CA GLU A 155 0.77 7.89 21.28
C GLU A 155 1.92 8.86 20.98
N LEU A 156 1.64 10.15 20.77
CA LEU A 156 2.66 11.17 20.52
C LEU A 156 3.66 11.31 21.67
N GLU A 157 3.19 11.24 22.91
CA GLU A 157 4.03 11.31 24.11
C GLU A 157 4.92 10.05 24.26
N LYS A 158 4.41 8.88 23.90
CA LYS A 158 5.11 7.59 24.05
C LYS A 158 5.91 7.15 22.82
N GLY A 159 5.65 7.74 21.65
CA GLY A 159 6.09 7.27 20.34
C GLY A 159 5.23 6.13 19.76
N VAL A 160 4.98 5.07 20.54
CA VAL A 160 4.09 3.97 20.18
C VAL A 160 3.15 3.67 21.34
N LEU A 161 1.84 3.58 21.07
CA LEU A 161 0.85 3.38 22.13
C LEU A 161 0.94 1.99 22.77
N ASP A 162 0.97 0.95 21.94
CA ASP A 162 1.00 -0.46 22.37
C ASP A 162 1.51 -1.35 21.22
N VAL A 163 2.12 -2.49 21.56
CA VAL A 163 2.60 -3.51 20.61
C VAL A 163 2.42 -4.89 21.24
N ASP A 164 2.09 -5.91 20.44
CA ASP A 164 2.15 -7.31 20.86
C ASP A 164 3.37 -8.01 20.24
N PRO A 165 4.48 -8.20 20.99
CA PRO A 165 5.69 -8.83 20.48
C PRO A 165 5.53 -10.33 20.18
N SER A 166 4.51 -10.98 20.74
CA SER A 166 4.30 -12.42 20.66
C SER A 166 3.46 -12.85 19.46
N LYS A 167 2.78 -11.90 18.79
CA LYS A 167 1.75 -12.19 17.80
C LYS A 167 2.06 -11.60 16.42
N PRO A 168 2.70 -12.39 15.52
CA PRO A 168 2.82 -12.04 14.11
C PRO A 168 1.47 -11.81 13.46
N SER A 169 1.37 -10.69 12.73
CA SER A 169 0.12 -10.30 12.07
C SER A 169 -0.15 -11.15 10.83
N THR A 170 -1.40 -11.59 10.69
CA THR A 170 -2.02 -12.12 9.47
C THR A 170 -3.40 -11.47 9.33
N ILE A 171 -4.14 -11.78 8.27
CA ILE A 171 -5.51 -11.28 8.10
C ILE A 171 -6.42 -11.65 9.29
N THR A 172 -6.23 -12.85 9.88
CA THR A 172 -7.07 -13.41 10.94
C THR A 172 -6.39 -13.49 12.33
N ALA A 173 -5.12 -13.08 12.46
CA ALA A 173 -4.36 -13.23 13.70
C ALA A 173 -4.98 -12.49 14.91
N PHE A 174 -5.60 -11.34 14.69
CA PHE A 174 -6.21 -10.53 15.74
C PHE A 174 -7.73 -10.59 15.64
N GLY A 175 -8.38 -10.77 16.79
CA GLY A 175 -9.84 -10.66 16.91
C GLY A 175 -10.34 -9.23 16.67
N PRO A 176 -11.66 -9.02 16.79
CA PRO A 176 -12.27 -7.73 16.51
C PRO A 176 -11.86 -6.67 17.54
N GLY A 177 -11.42 -5.51 17.04
CA GLY A 177 -11.09 -4.33 17.84
C GLY A 177 -12.03 -3.17 17.51
N TYR A 178 -12.32 -2.34 18.53
CA TYR A 178 -13.25 -1.20 18.44
C TYR A 178 -12.66 0.01 19.16
N ILE A 179 -13.04 1.20 18.71
CA ILE A 179 -12.85 2.46 19.46
C ILE A 179 -13.96 2.56 20.51
N ASP A 180 -15.20 2.43 20.03
CA ASP A 180 -16.41 2.31 20.82
C ASP A 180 -17.47 1.62 19.95
N LYS A 181 -17.73 0.36 20.26
CA LYS A 181 -18.53 -0.55 19.43
C LYS A 181 -19.95 -0.04 19.17
N ASP A 182 -20.54 0.68 20.12
CA ASP A 182 -21.93 1.10 20.05
C ASP A 182 -22.11 2.39 19.22
N LEU A 183 -21.03 3.17 19.06
CA LEU A 183 -21.05 4.42 18.30
C LEU A 183 -20.65 4.21 16.83
N GLU A 184 -19.77 3.25 16.56
CA GLU A 184 -19.17 3.05 15.24
C GLU A 184 -20.17 2.61 14.15
N GLN A 185 -20.21 3.36 13.05
CA GLN A 185 -20.95 2.96 11.84
C GLN A 185 -20.11 2.12 10.88
N VAL A 186 -18.79 2.34 10.90
CA VAL A 186 -17.76 1.59 10.16
C VAL A 186 -16.77 1.03 11.19
N VAL A 187 -16.59 -0.28 11.21
CA VAL A 187 -15.81 -1.01 12.20
C VAL A 187 -14.60 -1.71 11.59
N GLY A 188 -13.65 -2.09 12.43
CA GLY A 188 -12.45 -2.82 12.05
C GLY A 188 -11.19 -2.09 12.48
N LEU A 189 -10.25 -2.81 13.08
CA LEU A 189 -8.92 -2.32 13.47
C LEU A 189 -7.85 -3.35 13.09
N GLN A 190 -6.60 -2.89 12.91
CA GLN A 190 -5.48 -3.77 12.56
C GLN A 190 -5.21 -4.81 13.65
N THR A 191 -5.42 -4.45 14.91
CA THR A 191 -5.30 -5.33 16.08
C THR A 191 -6.59 -5.30 16.90
N ASP A 192 -6.55 -5.86 18.12
CA ASP A 192 -7.65 -5.88 19.08
C ASP A 192 -7.93 -4.52 19.75
N LYS A 193 -7.05 -3.52 19.58
CA LYS A 193 -7.16 -2.20 20.21
C LYS A 193 -6.80 -1.06 19.25
N PRO A 194 -7.35 0.15 19.43
CA PRO A 194 -6.95 1.32 18.64
C PRO A 194 -5.46 1.65 18.84
N LEU A 195 -4.78 1.98 17.74
CA LEU A 195 -3.36 2.38 17.68
C LEU A 195 -2.33 1.35 18.20
N LYS A 196 -2.76 0.15 18.61
CA LYS A 196 -1.84 -0.95 18.93
C LYS A 196 -1.24 -1.50 17.63
N ARG A 197 0.09 -1.44 17.51
CA ARG A 197 0.82 -1.87 16.31
C ARG A 197 1.08 -3.37 16.35
N ALA A 198 0.92 -4.03 15.21
CA ALA A 198 1.26 -5.43 15.04
C ALA A 198 2.69 -5.61 14.52
N ILE A 199 3.32 -6.76 14.81
CA ILE A 199 4.60 -7.14 14.21
C ILE A 199 4.40 -7.91 12.90
N LYS A 200 5.25 -7.66 11.91
CA LYS A 200 5.20 -8.32 10.58
C LYS A 200 6.57 -8.86 10.18
N PRO A 201 7.00 -9.98 10.80
CA PRO A 201 8.37 -10.49 10.68
C PRO A 201 8.72 -11.05 9.29
N LEU A 202 7.75 -11.32 8.41
CA LEU A 202 8.00 -11.75 7.03
C LEU A 202 8.84 -10.74 6.22
N GLY A 203 8.70 -9.44 6.51
CA GLY A 203 9.53 -8.39 5.92
C GLY A 203 10.99 -8.42 6.42
N GLY A 204 11.20 -8.81 7.67
CA GLY A 204 12.51 -8.93 8.30
C GLY A 204 12.44 -8.98 9.82
N VAL A 205 12.78 -10.13 10.42
CA VAL A 205 12.71 -10.33 11.88
C VAL A 205 13.64 -9.41 12.66
N ASN A 206 14.84 -9.12 12.14
CA ASN A 206 15.79 -8.24 12.81
C ASN A 206 15.30 -6.79 12.89
N MET A 207 14.53 -6.33 11.90
CA MET A 207 13.95 -5.00 11.89
C MET A 207 12.81 -4.89 12.91
N VAL A 208 12.03 -5.96 13.06
CA VAL A 208 11.03 -6.07 14.14
C VAL A 208 11.69 -6.02 15.51
N LYS A 209 12.77 -6.78 15.75
CA LYS A 209 13.50 -6.75 17.03
C LYS A 209 14.01 -5.35 17.37
N ALA A 210 14.71 -4.73 16.43
CA ALA A 210 15.24 -3.38 16.61
C ALA A 210 14.13 -2.36 16.91
N ALA A 211 12.98 -2.46 16.22
CA ALA A 211 11.84 -1.59 16.50
C ALA A 211 11.27 -1.85 17.91
N LEU A 212 11.04 -3.09 18.30
CA LEU A 212 10.55 -3.44 19.63
C LEU A 212 11.48 -2.90 20.73
N GLU A 213 12.78 -3.16 20.62
CA GLU A 213 13.78 -2.70 21.59
C GLU A 213 13.82 -1.18 21.69
N SER A 214 13.69 -0.45 20.56
CA SER A 214 13.69 1.01 20.53
C SER A 214 12.52 1.64 21.29
N TYR A 215 11.41 0.92 21.47
CA TYR A 215 10.25 1.35 22.24
C TYR A 215 10.12 0.61 23.58
N GLY A 216 11.18 -0.10 24.03
CA GLY A 216 11.22 -0.76 25.34
C GLY A 216 10.48 -2.09 25.43
N TYR A 217 10.12 -2.72 24.30
CA TYR A 217 9.51 -4.04 24.26
C TYR A 217 10.58 -5.13 24.09
N LYS A 218 10.45 -6.23 24.85
CA LYS A 218 11.31 -7.41 24.65
C LYS A 218 10.78 -8.21 23.45
N PRO A 219 11.63 -8.57 22.47
CA PRO A 219 11.25 -9.50 21.41
C PRO A 219 10.87 -10.88 21.97
N ASP A 220 9.87 -11.51 21.36
CA ASP A 220 9.46 -12.87 21.70
C ASP A 220 10.44 -13.90 21.12
N GLU A 221 10.90 -14.82 21.96
CA GLU A 221 11.94 -15.80 21.61
C GLU A 221 11.42 -16.87 20.63
N GLU A 222 10.14 -17.24 20.70
CA GLU A 222 9.54 -18.20 19.77
C GLU A 222 9.34 -17.58 18.40
N VAL A 223 8.89 -16.33 18.34
CA VAL A 223 8.78 -15.57 17.09
C VAL A 223 10.16 -15.41 16.45
N ASP A 224 11.17 -15.03 17.23
CA ASP A 224 12.54 -14.93 16.71
C ASP A 224 13.01 -16.26 16.13
N LYS A 225 12.89 -17.35 16.90
CA LYS A 225 13.30 -18.67 16.44
C LYS A 225 12.58 -19.07 15.16
N LEU A 226 11.26 -18.84 15.07
CA LEU A 226 10.46 -19.18 13.90
C LEU A 226 10.98 -18.47 12.64
N TYR A 227 11.22 -17.16 12.70
CA TYR A 227 11.61 -16.39 11.51
C TYR A 227 13.12 -16.29 11.27
N SER A 228 13.94 -16.70 12.23
CA SER A 228 15.39 -16.82 12.06
C SER A 228 15.83 -18.21 11.62
N THR A 229 15.06 -19.27 11.92
CA THR A 229 15.49 -20.67 11.66
C THR A 229 14.56 -21.47 10.75
N VAL A 230 13.25 -21.21 10.77
CA VAL A 230 12.27 -22.02 10.04
C VAL A 230 11.74 -21.28 8.81
N ARG A 231 11.21 -20.07 8.99
CA ARG A 231 10.62 -19.26 7.93
C ARG A 231 11.56 -18.13 7.53
N LYS A 232 12.28 -18.32 6.42
CA LYS A 232 13.12 -17.26 5.83
C LYS A 232 12.31 -15.99 5.56
N THR A 233 12.87 -14.84 5.91
CA THR A 233 12.27 -13.51 5.70
C THR A 233 12.75 -12.88 4.39
N HIS A 234 12.03 -11.86 3.91
CA HIS A 234 12.44 -11.04 2.77
C HIS A 234 13.83 -10.43 2.97
N ASN A 235 14.05 -9.75 4.10
CA ASN A 235 15.34 -9.17 4.46
C ASN A 235 16.49 -10.19 4.36
N SER A 236 16.35 -11.37 4.99
CA SER A 236 17.39 -12.41 4.92
C SER A 236 17.64 -12.87 3.48
N GLY A 237 16.58 -13.06 2.69
CA GLY A 237 16.69 -13.43 1.27
C GLY A 237 17.43 -12.40 0.41
N VAL A 238 17.13 -11.12 0.61
CA VAL A 238 17.81 -10.02 -0.09
C VAL A 238 19.29 -9.98 0.26
N PHE A 239 19.64 -10.04 1.54
CA PHE A 239 21.03 -9.96 1.97
C PHE A 239 21.86 -11.17 1.54
N ASP A 240 21.27 -12.37 1.47
CA ASP A 240 21.96 -13.54 0.89
C ASP A 240 22.32 -13.34 -0.59
N ALA A 241 21.53 -12.55 -1.33
CA ALA A 241 21.74 -12.29 -2.76
C ALA A 241 22.56 -11.02 -3.05
N TYR A 242 22.76 -10.14 -2.07
CA TYR A 242 23.51 -8.90 -2.24
C TYR A 242 25.00 -9.12 -2.48
N THR A 243 25.53 -8.45 -3.50
CA THR A 243 26.97 -8.38 -3.77
C THR A 243 27.69 -7.45 -2.77
N ASP A 244 29.01 -7.61 -2.65
CA ASP A 244 29.84 -6.73 -1.84
C ASP A 244 29.75 -5.27 -2.29
N GLU A 245 29.63 -5.03 -3.59
CA GLU A 245 29.44 -3.70 -4.16
C GLU A 245 28.12 -3.06 -3.73
N MET A 246 27.00 -3.80 -3.80
CA MET A 246 25.70 -3.31 -3.33
C MET A 246 25.74 -2.96 -1.84
N ARG A 247 26.39 -3.81 -1.03
CA ARG A 247 26.58 -3.57 0.42
C ARG A 247 27.43 -2.33 0.68
N ALA A 248 28.50 -2.13 -0.10
CA ALA A 248 29.38 -0.96 0.01
C ALA A 248 28.64 0.34 -0.37
N ALA A 249 27.87 0.34 -1.47
CA ALA A 249 27.06 1.47 -1.90
C ALA A 249 25.98 1.86 -0.88
N ARG A 250 25.38 0.86 -0.22
CA ARG A 250 24.43 1.09 0.88
C ARG A 250 25.11 1.71 2.09
N LYS A 251 26.26 1.17 2.49
CA LYS A 251 27.02 1.64 3.67
C LYS A 251 27.57 3.06 3.47
N SER A 252 27.97 3.42 2.25
CA SER A 252 28.50 4.75 1.94
C SER A 252 27.40 5.82 1.80
N GLY A 253 26.13 5.42 1.77
CA GLY A 253 25.00 6.33 1.58
C GLY A 253 24.72 6.70 0.11
N ILE A 254 25.37 6.04 -0.86
CA ILE A 254 25.10 6.23 -2.29
C ILE A 254 23.73 5.66 -2.66
N LEU A 255 23.38 4.48 -2.12
CA LEU A 255 22.07 3.85 -2.28
C LEU A 255 21.42 3.69 -0.91
N THR A 256 20.44 4.52 -0.59
CA THR A 256 19.74 4.50 0.71
C THR A 256 18.24 4.31 0.54
N GLY A 257 17.57 3.84 1.59
CA GLY A 257 16.11 3.73 1.62
C GLY A 257 15.50 2.60 0.76
N LEU A 258 16.30 1.67 0.24
CA LEU A 258 15.80 0.51 -0.51
C LEU A 258 14.86 -0.35 0.37
N PRO A 259 13.85 -1.02 -0.21
CA PRO A 259 12.89 -1.85 0.53
C PRO A 259 13.49 -3.22 0.86
N ASP A 260 14.64 -3.21 1.56
CA ASP A 260 15.37 -4.41 1.98
C ASP A 260 15.09 -4.81 3.44
N GLY A 261 14.41 -3.95 4.22
CA GLY A 261 14.09 -4.17 5.64
C GLY A 261 12.62 -3.95 6.01
N TYR A 262 11.72 -3.79 5.05
CA TYR A 262 10.29 -3.54 5.27
C TYR A 262 9.48 -3.92 4.02
N GLY A 263 8.15 -3.98 4.14
CA GLY A 263 7.28 -4.23 2.99
C GLY A 263 7.43 -3.17 1.88
N ARG A 264 7.59 -3.59 0.62
CA ARG A 264 7.80 -2.66 -0.50
C ARG A 264 6.67 -1.63 -0.70
N GLY A 265 5.43 -1.99 -0.35
CA GLY A 265 4.24 -1.17 -0.62
C GLY A 265 4.03 -0.94 -2.12
N ARG A 266 3.50 0.24 -2.49
CA ARG A 266 3.27 0.65 -3.90
C ARG A 266 2.35 -0.30 -4.67
N ILE A 267 1.50 -1.02 -3.95
CA ILE A 267 0.46 -1.90 -4.49
C ILE A 267 -0.88 -1.38 -3.99
N ILE A 268 -1.83 -1.19 -4.89
CA ILE A 268 -3.19 -0.79 -4.56
C ILE A 268 -4.10 -1.94 -4.96
N GLY A 269 -4.62 -2.66 -3.96
CA GLY A 269 -5.73 -3.56 -4.18
C GLY A 269 -6.95 -2.77 -4.64
N ASP A 270 -7.72 -3.30 -5.59
CA ASP A 270 -9.00 -2.67 -5.97
C ASP A 270 -10.07 -3.07 -4.95
N TYR A 271 -10.04 -2.45 -3.77
CA TYR A 271 -10.87 -2.83 -2.61
C TYR A 271 -12.37 -2.67 -2.88
N ARG A 272 -12.75 -1.84 -3.86
CA ARG A 272 -14.12 -1.67 -4.36
C ARG A 272 -14.72 -2.97 -4.88
N ARG A 273 -13.89 -3.91 -5.35
CA ARG A 273 -14.34 -5.22 -5.81
C ARG A 273 -15.05 -6.01 -4.72
N VAL A 274 -14.62 -5.88 -3.46
CA VAL A 274 -15.26 -6.55 -2.33
C VAL A 274 -16.69 -6.07 -2.19
N ALA A 275 -16.91 -4.75 -2.23
CA ALA A 275 -18.25 -4.16 -2.18
C ALA A 275 -19.10 -4.51 -3.41
N LEU A 276 -18.54 -4.40 -4.61
CA LEU A 276 -19.32 -4.56 -5.85
C LEU A 276 -19.72 -6.02 -6.12
N TYR A 277 -18.84 -6.97 -5.85
CA TYR A 277 -19.04 -8.37 -6.25
C TYR A 277 -19.24 -9.33 -5.09
N GLY A 278 -18.84 -8.96 -3.87
CA GLY A 278 -18.68 -9.91 -2.78
C GLY A 278 -17.49 -10.84 -3.00
N VAL A 279 -16.99 -11.43 -1.92
CA VAL A 279 -15.78 -12.25 -1.96
C VAL A 279 -16.00 -13.58 -2.69
N ASP A 280 -17.21 -14.15 -2.67
CA ASP A 280 -17.47 -15.44 -3.32
C ASP A 280 -17.32 -15.37 -4.84
N ALA A 281 -17.80 -14.28 -5.45
CA ALA A 281 -17.61 -14.03 -6.88
C ALA A 281 -16.12 -13.82 -7.24
N LEU A 282 -15.36 -13.15 -6.37
CA LEU A 282 -13.92 -12.95 -6.57
C LEU A 282 -13.14 -14.26 -6.47
N ILE A 283 -13.49 -15.12 -5.51
CA ILE A 283 -12.92 -16.47 -5.39
C ILE A 283 -13.26 -17.30 -6.63
N ALA A 284 -14.51 -17.25 -7.10
CA ALA A 284 -14.94 -17.96 -8.31
C ALA A 284 -14.16 -17.49 -9.55
N ALA A 285 -13.96 -16.17 -9.70
CA ALA A 285 -13.14 -15.61 -10.78
C ALA A 285 -11.69 -16.12 -10.74
N LYS A 286 -11.06 -16.13 -9.56
CA LYS A 286 -9.69 -16.65 -9.39
C LYS A 286 -9.59 -18.16 -9.64
N LYS A 287 -10.60 -18.94 -9.24
CA LYS A 287 -10.67 -20.37 -9.58
C LYS A 287 -10.81 -20.59 -11.09
N THR A 288 -11.57 -19.75 -11.78
CA THR A 288 -11.65 -19.73 -13.24
C THR A 288 -10.29 -19.44 -13.87
N ASP A 289 -9.51 -18.50 -13.32
CA ASP A 289 -8.15 -18.25 -13.81
C ASP A 289 -7.29 -19.51 -13.76
N VAL A 290 -7.23 -20.19 -12.60
CA VAL A 290 -6.44 -21.42 -12.44
C VAL A 290 -6.94 -22.55 -13.34
N LYS A 291 -8.26 -22.67 -13.51
CA LYS A 291 -8.88 -23.77 -14.25
C LYS A 291 -8.82 -23.60 -15.77
N HIS A 292 -8.91 -22.36 -16.26
CA HIS A 292 -9.12 -22.07 -17.67
C HIS A 292 -8.07 -21.12 -18.26
N ASN A 293 -7.70 -20.04 -17.56
CA ASN A 293 -6.84 -18.99 -18.12
C ASN A 293 -5.33 -19.27 -17.95
N LEU A 294 -4.95 -20.04 -16.94
CA LEU A 294 -3.54 -20.34 -16.59
C LEU A 294 -3.13 -21.76 -16.99
N LEU A 295 -3.54 -22.20 -18.18
CA LEU A 295 -3.20 -23.50 -18.75
C LEU A 295 -1.98 -23.41 -19.71
N GLY A 296 -1.50 -24.56 -20.19
CA GLY A 296 -0.39 -24.68 -21.13
C GLY A 296 0.93 -25.10 -20.47
N VAL A 297 2.07 -24.75 -21.08
CA VAL A 297 3.42 -25.14 -20.61
C VAL A 297 3.67 -24.62 -19.19
N MET A 298 4.11 -25.50 -18.28
CA MET A 298 4.41 -25.20 -16.88
C MET A 298 5.88 -24.81 -16.72
N ASP A 299 6.22 -23.60 -17.16
CA ASP A 299 7.51 -22.96 -16.89
C ASP A 299 7.52 -22.28 -15.50
N GLU A 300 8.67 -21.72 -15.11
CA GLU A 300 8.83 -21.05 -13.81
C GLU A 300 7.81 -19.92 -13.59
N GLU A 301 7.57 -19.09 -14.61
CA GLU A 301 6.64 -17.98 -14.54
C GLU A 301 5.21 -18.46 -14.31
N LYS A 302 4.77 -19.48 -15.05
CA LYS A 302 3.41 -20.02 -14.92
C LYS A 302 3.22 -20.78 -13.61
N ILE A 303 4.21 -21.56 -13.18
CA ILE A 303 4.17 -22.24 -11.87
C ILE A 303 4.00 -21.19 -10.77
N ARG A 304 4.85 -20.16 -10.75
CA ARG A 304 4.77 -19.05 -9.79
C ARG A 304 3.42 -18.35 -9.82
N LEU A 305 2.94 -17.94 -11.00
CA LEU A 305 1.65 -17.24 -11.12
C LEU A 305 0.47 -18.09 -10.63
N ARG A 306 0.49 -19.40 -10.89
CA ARG A 306 -0.55 -20.32 -10.40
C ARG A 306 -0.52 -20.45 -8.88
N GLU A 307 0.66 -20.53 -8.26
CA GLU A 307 0.80 -20.51 -6.80
C GLU A 307 0.31 -19.18 -6.21
N GLU A 308 0.71 -18.04 -6.79
CA GLU A 308 0.27 -16.70 -6.36
C GLU A 308 -1.25 -16.54 -6.42
N VAL A 309 -1.91 -17.07 -7.47
CA VAL A 309 -3.38 -17.04 -7.55
C VAL A 309 -4.03 -17.93 -6.48
N GLN A 310 -3.40 -19.04 -6.10
CA GLN A 310 -3.89 -19.88 -5.00
C GLN A 310 -3.71 -19.20 -3.63
N GLU A 311 -2.61 -18.47 -3.42
CA GLU A 311 -2.44 -17.60 -2.25
C GLU A 311 -3.52 -16.50 -2.21
N GLN A 312 -3.83 -15.87 -3.36
CA GLN A 312 -4.92 -14.89 -3.45
C GLN A 312 -6.27 -15.50 -3.07
N ILE A 313 -6.56 -16.74 -3.48
CA ILE A 313 -7.78 -17.44 -3.10
C ILE A 313 -7.82 -17.69 -1.59
N ARG A 314 -6.70 -18.10 -0.97
CA ARG A 314 -6.62 -18.28 0.48
C ARG A 314 -6.84 -16.98 1.23
N ALA A 315 -6.14 -15.90 0.84
CA ALA A 315 -6.30 -14.58 1.43
C ALA A 315 -7.74 -14.05 1.33
N LEU A 316 -8.45 -14.32 0.22
CA LEU A 316 -9.87 -13.98 0.09
C LEU A 316 -10.75 -14.77 1.09
N ASN A 317 -10.46 -16.04 1.36
CA ASN A 317 -11.19 -16.79 2.39
C ASN A 317 -10.89 -16.26 3.79
N GLU A 318 -9.63 -15.94 4.10
CA GLU A 318 -9.23 -15.31 5.36
C GLU A 318 -9.90 -13.94 5.53
N LEU A 319 -10.11 -13.18 4.44
CA LEU A 319 -10.83 -11.92 4.47
C LEU A 319 -12.30 -12.11 4.89
N LYS A 320 -12.95 -13.18 4.42
CA LYS A 320 -14.31 -13.54 4.87
C LYS A 320 -14.33 -13.88 6.35
N GLU A 321 -13.38 -14.68 6.82
CA GLU A 321 -13.26 -15.05 8.23
C GLU A 321 -13.05 -13.82 9.12
N MET A 322 -12.15 -12.92 8.71
CA MET A 322 -11.91 -11.66 9.39
C MET A 322 -13.20 -10.84 9.47
N ALA A 323 -13.91 -10.59 8.37
CA ALA A 323 -15.15 -9.83 8.39
C ALA A 323 -16.27 -10.51 9.20
N GLN A 324 -16.34 -11.83 9.15
CA GLN A 324 -17.28 -12.62 9.95
C GLN A 324 -17.05 -12.45 11.46
N SER A 325 -15.79 -12.31 11.89
CA SER A 325 -15.47 -12.03 13.30
C SER A 325 -16.03 -10.67 13.79
N TYR A 326 -16.26 -9.73 12.88
CA TYR A 326 -16.94 -8.46 13.14
C TYR A 326 -18.48 -8.53 12.95
N GLY A 327 -19.02 -9.68 12.57
CA GLY A 327 -20.45 -9.90 12.33
C GLY A 327 -20.93 -9.62 10.90
N PHE A 328 -20.03 -9.56 9.92
CA PHE A 328 -20.37 -9.25 8.53
C PHE A 328 -20.14 -10.44 7.59
N ASP A 329 -21.13 -10.75 6.75
CA ASP A 329 -20.96 -11.69 5.64
C ASP A 329 -20.66 -10.94 4.34
N ILE A 330 -19.36 -10.85 4.03
CA ILE A 330 -18.87 -10.22 2.80
C ILE A 330 -18.76 -11.21 1.63
N GLY A 331 -19.26 -12.45 1.76
CA GLY A 331 -19.34 -13.40 0.65
C GLY A 331 -20.18 -12.84 -0.50
N ARG A 332 -21.25 -12.11 -0.15
CA ARG A 332 -22.14 -11.42 -1.08
C ARG A 332 -21.73 -9.96 -1.36
N PRO A 333 -22.19 -9.37 -2.48
CA PRO A 333 -22.10 -7.93 -2.73
C PRO A 333 -22.73 -7.09 -1.62
N ALA A 334 -22.24 -5.85 -1.48
CA ALA A 334 -22.83 -4.84 -0.62
C ALA A 334 -24.20 -4.39 -1.17
N GLN A 335 -25.19 -4.26 -0.29
CA GLN A 335 -26.57 -3.95 -0.64
C GLN A 335 -26.96 -2.50 -0.36
N ASN A 336 -26.23 -1.79 0.50
CA ASN A 336 -26.48 -0.40 0.89
C ASN A 336 -25.18 0.37 1.09
N SER A 337 -25.31 1.68 1.32
CA SER A 337 -24.24 2.65 1.54
C SER A 337 -23.30 2.25 2.67
N ARG A 338 -23.86 1.81 3.81
CA ARG A 338 -23.09 1.38 4.97
C ARG A 338 -22.25 0.15 4.64
N GLU A 339 -22.86 -0.83 3.96
CA GLU A 339 -22.14 -2.03 3.52
C GLU A 339 -21.09 -1.71 2.47
N ALA A 340 -21.36 -0.83 1.50
CA ALA A 340 -20.39 -0.50 0.46
C ALA A 340 -19.11 0.10 1.06
N VAL A 341 -19.25 1.03 2.01
CA VAL A 341 -18.15 1.62 2.77
C VAL A 341 -17.43 0.54 3.60
N GLN A 342 -18.18 -0.27 4.34
CA GLN A 342 -17.63 -1.30 5.22
C GLN A 342 -16.88 -2.41 4.44
N TRP A 343 -17.34 -2.80 3.25
CA TRP A 343 -16.74 -3.86 2.43
C TRP A 343 -15.45 -3.35 1.78
N VAL A 344 -15.46 -2.11 1.27
CA VAL A 344 -14.24 -1.43 0.80
C VAL A 344 -13.23 -1.35 1.93
N TYR A 345 -13.68 -0.95 3.13
CA TYR A 345 -12.79 -0.88 4.29
C TYR A 345 -12.24 -2.25 4.68
N PHE A 346 -13.05 -3.31 4.71
CA PHE A 346 -12.54 -4.65 5.03
C PHE A 346 -11.50 -5.13 4.03
N GLY A 347 -11.71 -4.91 2.74
CA GLY A 347 -10.70 -5.20 1.72
C GLY A 347 -9.37 -4.50 2.01
N TYR A 348 -9.42 -3.22 2.40
CA TYR A 348 -8.23 -2.46 2.79
C TYR A 348 -7.63 -2.94 4.12
N LEU A 349 -8.47 -3.24 5.12
CA LEU A 349 -8.07 -3.72 6.44
C LEU A 349 -7.30 -5.02 6.35
N GLY A 350 -7.72 -5.97 5.51
CA GLY A 350 -6.99 -7.20 5.26
C GLY A 350 -5.56 -6.92 4.77
N ALA A 351 -5.41 -5.99 3.81
CA ALA A 351 -4.10 -5.60 3.30
C ALA A 351 -3.20 -4.97 4.38
N VAL A 352 -3.71 -4.05 5.21
CA VAL A 352 -2.91 -3.40 6.27
C VAL A 352 -2.73 -4.26 7.53
N LYS A 353 -3.50 -5.34 7.68
CA LYS A 353 -3.24 -6.39 8.68
C LYS A 353 -2.12 -7.32 8.23
N GLU A 354 -2.04 -7.66 6.96
CA GLU A 354 -1.06 -8.62 6.46
C GLU A 354 0.29 -7.99 6.07
N GLN A 355 0.27 -6.79 5.48
CA GLN A 355 1.44 -6.15 4.88
C GLN A 355 1.74 -4.79 5.54
N ASP A 356 3.01 -4.47 5.76
CA ASP A 356 3.51 -3.15 6.20
C ASP A 356 4.28 -2.45 5.08
N GLY A 357 3.65 -2.32 3.91
CA GLY A 357 4.19 -1.51 2.83
C GLY A 357 4.54 -0.10 3.31
N ALA A 358 5.57 0.53 2.73
CA ALA A 358 5.80 1.96 2.97
C ALA A 358 4.54 2.75 2.59
N ALA A 359 4.10 2.65 1.34
CA ALA A 359 2.85 3.22 0.86
C ALA A 359 1.77 2.14 0.68
N MET A 360 0.72 2.21 1.51
CA MET A 360 -0.45 1.34 1.49
C MET A 360 -1.69 2.14 1.09
N SER A 361 -1.71 2.59 -0.16
CA SER A 361 -2.74 3.51 -0.66
C SER A 361 -4.09 2.82 -0.85
N LEU A 362 -5.16 3.61 -0.70
CA LEU A 362 -6.54 3.14 -0.87
C LEU A 362 -6.98 3.15 -2.34
N GLY A 363 -6.44 4.10 -3.13
CA GLY A 363 -6.80 4.27 -4.54
C GLY A 363 -7.95 5.26 -4.71
N ARG A 364 -8.81 5.01 -5.70
CA ARG A 364 -9.88 5.94 -6.13
C ARG A 364 -11.26 5.38 -5.85
N ILE A 365 -11.90 5.88 -4.80
CA ILE A 365 -13.16 5.33 -4.26
C ILE A 365 -14.35 6.28 -4.32
N ASP A 366 -14.12 7.58 -4.53
CA ASP A 366 -15.15 8.63 -4.41
C ASP A 366 -16.33 8.39 -5.34
N ALA A 367 -16.10 8.34 -6.65
CA ALA A 367 -17.16 8.12 -7.63
C ALA A 367 -17.83 6.75 -7.50
N PHE A 368 -17.11 5.75 -6.96
CA PHE A 368 -17.67 4.43 -6.72
C PHE A 368 -18.64 4.42 -5.54
N LEU A 369 -18.23 4.93 -4.38
CA LEU A 369 -19.09 4.98 -3.20
C LEU A 369 -20.28 5.90 -3.41
N ASP A 370 -20.11 6.99 -4.17
CA ASP A 370 -21.20 7.90 -4.49
C ASP A 370 -22.36 7.21 -5.24
N THR A 371 -22.09 6.15 -6.02
CA THR A 371 -23.17 5.37 -6.66
C THR A 371 -24.12 4.74 -5.64
N TYR A 372 -23.60 4.27 -4.51
CA TYR A 372 -24.41 3.69 -3.43
C TYR A 372 -25.12 4.79 -2.64
N PHE A 373 -24.40 5.88 -2.35
CA PHE A 373 -24.98 7.01 -1.60
C PHE A 373 -26.12 7.68 -2.36
N GLU A 374 -25.93 8.03 -3.63
CA GLU A 374 -26.99 8.68 -4.42
C GLU A 374 -28.21 7.78 -4.59
N ARG A 375 -28.01 6.46 -4.72
CA ARG A 375 -29.11 5.50 -4.77
C ARG A 375 -29.91 5.49 -3.46
N ASP A 376 -29.23 5.39 -2.32
CA ASP A 376 -29.90 5.29 -1.01
C ASP A 376 -30.52 6.62 -0.56
N LEU A 377 -29.89 7.76 -0.93
CA LEU A 377 -30.43 9.10 -0.76
C LEU A 377 -31.71 9.28 -1.59
N ALA A 378 -31.70 8.84 -2.87
CA ALA A 378 -32.88 8.91 -3.74
C ALA A 378 -34.02 8.02 -3.24
N ALA A 379 -33.70 6.89 -2.59
CA ALA A 379 -34.68 6.01 -1.96
C ALA A 379 -35.19 6.55 -0.59
N GLY A 380 -34.60 7.63 -0.06
CA GLY A 380 -34.94 8.17 1.26
C GLY A 380 -34.56 7.26 2.43
N THR A 381 -33.65 6.31 2.21
CA THR A 381 -33.23 5.32 3.22
C THR A 381 -32.05 5.77 4.06
N ILE A 382 -31.39 6.84 3.64
CA ILE A 382 -30.30 7.50 4.35
C ILE A 382 -30.39 9.01 4.12
N THR A 383 -29.94 9.79 5.10
CA THR A 383 -29.82 11.24 5.01
C THR A 383 -28.39 11.66 4.65
N GLU A 384 -28.21 12.90 4.20
CA GLU A 384 -26.89 13.45 3.92
C GLU A 384 -25.98 13.46 5.16
N ALA A 385 -26.54 13.71 6.35
CA ALA A 385 -25.81 13.65 7.62
C ALA A 385 -25.31 12.24 7.95
N GLU A 386 -26.13 11.21 7.69
CA GLU A 386 -25.73 9.80 7.87
C GLU A 386 -24.70 9.36 6.83
N VAL A 387 -24.79 9.84 5.57
CA VAL A 387 -23.74 9.60 4.57
C VAL A 387 -22.42 10.23 5.01
N GLN A 388 -22.44 11.49 5.47
CA GLN A 388 -21.23 12.15 5.97
C GLN A 388 -20.67 11.42 7.20
N GLU A 389 -21.51 10.91 8.11
CA GLU A 389 -21.07 10.09 9.25
C GLU A 389 -20.36 8.79 8.82
N LEU A 390 -20.87 8.11 7.79
CA LEU A 390 -20.18 6.94 7.22
C LEU A 390 -18.80 7.31 6.67
N VAL A 391 -18.70 8.43 5.95
CA VAL A 391 -17.43 8.94 5.39
C VAL A 391 -16.47 9.34 6.52
N ASP A 392 -16.95 10.04 7.54
CA ASP A 392 -16.17 10.45 8.70
C ASP A 392 -15.64 9.22 9.45
N HIS A 393 -16.48 8.25 9.78
CA HIS A 393 -16.06 7.02 10.46
C HIS A 393 -15.11 6.17 9.62
N PHE A 394 -15.30 6.12 8.31
CA PHE A 394 -14.36 5.50 7.38
C PHE A 394 -12.99 6.18 7.43
N VAL A 395 -12.95 7.51 7.32
CA VAL A 395 -11.72 8.31 7.39
C VAL A 395 -11.04 8.20 8.76
N MET A 396 -11.78 8.14 9.86
CA MET A 396 -11.21 7.87 11.19
C MET A 396 -10.40 6.57 11.20
N LYS A 397 -10.91 5.51 10.55
CA LYS A 397 -10.20 4.24 10.45
C LYS A 397 -8.93 4.32 9.62
N LEU A 398 -8.93 5.12 8.55
CA LEU A 398 -7.74 5.37 7.74
C LEU A 398 -6.69 6.17 8.52
N ARG A 399 -7.12 7.14 9.34
CA ARG A 399 -6.24 7.99 10.19
C ARG A 399 -5.46 7.22 11.26
N ILE A 400 -5.95 6.05 11.66
CA ILE A 400 -5.38 5.25 12.75
C ILE A 400 -4.66 3.99 12.26
N VAL A 401 -4.40 3.88 10.96
CA VAL A 401 -3.49 2.85 10.44
C VAL A 401 -2.08 3.14 10.95
N ARG A 402 -1.43 2.12 11.50
CA ARG A 402 -0.06 2.19 12.06
C ARG A 402 0.77 0.97 11.66
N HIS A 403 2.07 1.17 11.54
CA HIS A 403 3.05 0.11 11.33
C HIS A 403 4.18 0.24 12.34
N LEU A 404 4.67 -0.87 12.89
CA LEU A 404 5.83 -0.82 13.78
C LEU A 404 7.08 -0.52 12.94
N ARG A 405 7.76 0.59 13.26
CA ARG A 405 8.91 1.11 12.50
C ARG A 405 10.05 1.47 13.45
N THR A 406 11.29 1.30 13.01
CA THR A 406 12.45 1.77 13.78
C THR A 406 12.55 3.30 13.73
N PRO A 407 13.23 3.94 14.70
CA PRO A 407 13.48 5.38 14.66
C PRO A 407 14.18 5.85 13.37
N GLU A 408 15.07 5.04 12.79
CA GLU A 408 15.75 5.37 11.54
C GLU A 408 14.79 5.42 10.35
N TYR A 409 13.82 4.50 10.29
CA TYR A 409 12.76 4.56 9.29
C TYR A 409 11.95 5.86 9.46
N ASN A 410 11.59 6.22 10.69
CA ASN A 410 10.84 7.44 10.98
C ASN A 410 11.65 8.71 10.68
N ALA A 411 12.98 8.66 10.75
CA ALA A 411 13.84 9.76 10.32
C ALA A 411 13.92 9.89 8.79
N LEU A 412 13.92 8.77 8.05
CA LEU A 412 13.87 8.75 6.58
C LEU A 412 12.49 9.16 6.04
N PHE A 413 11.44 8.73 6.73
CA PHE A 413 10.04 8.96 6.38
C PHE A 413 9.35 9.65 7.56
N ALA A 414 9.58 10.96 7.65
CA ALA A 414 9.11 11.77 8.78
C ALA A 414 7.59 11.69 8.98
N GLY A 415 7.18 11.56 10.25
CA GLY A 415 5.78 11.68 10.67
C GLY A 415 4.97 10.38 10.67
N ASP A 416 5.62 9.21 10.76
CA ASP A 416 4.96 7.90 10.76
C ASP A 416 3.98 7.68 9.58
N PRO A 417 4.38 8.00 8.33
CA PRO A 417 3.48 8.00 7.19
C PRO A 417 3.11 6.58 6.77
N THR A 418 1.86 6.43 6.33
CA THR A 418 1.32 5.19 5.76
C THR A 418 0.94 5.34 4.29
N TRP A 419 0.88 6.59 3.81
CA TRP A 419 0.40 7.03 2.51
C TRP A 419 -0.88 6.31 2.13
N VAL A 420 -1.93 6.48 2.95
CA VAL A 420 -3.30 6.04 2.63
C VAL A 420 -3.88 6.98 1.57
N THR A 421 -3.25 7.00 0.40
CA THR A 421 -3.60 7.93 -0.67
C THR A 421 -5.00 7.60 -1.18
N CYS A 422 -5.87 8.61 -1.08
CA CYS A 422 -7.23 8.58 -1.57
C CYS A 422 -7.35 9.60 -2.69
N VAL A 423 -7.59 9.10 -3.89
CA VAL A 423 -7.64 9.93 -5.10
C VAL A 423 -9.07 10.44 -5.30
N LEU A 424 -9.22 11.75 -5.53
CA LEU A 424 -10.51 12.44 -5.66
C LEU A 424 -10.62 13.16 -7.01
N GLY A 425 -11.84 13.21 -7.56
CA GLY A 425 -12.15 13.99 -8.76
C GLY A 425 -11.41 13.49 -10.00
N GLY A 426 -10.88 14.41 -10.82
CA GLY A 426 -10.27 14.08 -12.11
C GLY A 426 -11.28 14.01 -13.26
N THR A 427 -10.79 13.61 -14.43
CA THR A 427 -11.60 13.43 -15.65
C THR A 427 -11.47 11.99 -16.16
N ASP A 428 -12.41 11.57 -17.00
CA ASP A 428 -12.21 10.37 -17.82
C ASP A 428 -11.36 10.68 -19.06
N ALA A 429 -11.13 9.66 -19.90
CA ALA A 429 -10.36 9.77 -21.13
C ALA A 429 -10.99 10.71 -22.17
N SER A 430 -12.27 11.04 -22.04
CA SER A 430 -12.96 12.02 -22.90
C SER A 430 -12.91 13.45 -22.33
N GLY A 431 -12.26 13.65 -21.19
CA GLY A 431 -12.19 14.93 -20.50
C GLY A 431 -13.41 15.25 -19.62
N LYS A 432 -14.39 14.34 -19.52
CA LYS A 432 -15.58 14.55 -18.68
C LYS A 432 -15.19 14.49 -17.20
N PRO A 433 -15.59 15.48 -16.37
CA PRO A 433 -15.31 15.45 -14.95
C PRO A 433 -15.97 14.26 -14.24
N LEU A 434 -15.20 13.66 -13.33
CA LEU A 434 -15.59 12.55 -12.48
C LEU A 434 -15.77 12.99 -11.02
N VAL A 435 -15.95 14.30 -10.80
CA VAL A 435 -16.28 14.88 -9.50
C VAL A 435 -17.68 14.45 -9.10
N THR A 436 -17.83 14.04 -7.84
CA THR A 436 -19.08 13.61 -7.23
C THR A 436 -19.32 14.34 -5.91
N LYS A 437 -20.50 14.18 -5.31
CA LYS A 437 -20.72 14.72 -3.95
C LYS A 437 -19.74 14.11 -2.95
N THR A 438 -19.42 12.83 -3.09
CA THR A 438 -18.42 12.16 -2.25
C THR A 438 -17.03 12.79 -2.36
N SER A 439 -16.65 13.36 -3.51
CA SER A 439 -15.39 14.11 -3.62
C SER A 439 -15.36 15.29 -2.64
N PHE A 440 -16.49 16.00 -2.44
CA PHE A 440 -16.61 17.04 -1.41
C PHE A 440 -16.69 16.45 0.00
N ARG A 441 -17.47 15.38 0.23
CA ARG A 441 -17.59 14.73 1.57
C ARG A 441 -16.24 14.25 2.12
N MET A 442 -15.37 13.72 1.25
CA MET A 442 -14.02 13.30 1.62
C MET A 442 -13.16 14.48 2.07
N LEU A 443 -13.18 15.60 1.33
CA LEU A 443 -12.48 16.83 1.74
C LEU A 443 -13.09 17.43 3.02
N ASN A 444 -14.42 17.35 3.18
CA ASN A 444 -15.13 17.85 4.35
C ASN A 444 -14.72 17.17 5.66
N THR A 445 -14.12 15.97 5.59
CA THR A 445 -13.54 15.33 6.78
C THR A 445 -12.43 16.15 7.42
N LEU A 446 -11.75 17.03 6.67
CA LEU A 446 -10.76 17.97 7.21
C LEU A 446 -11.38 19.11 8.04
N TYR A 447 -12.68 19.37 7.87
CA TYR A 447 -13.44 20.25 8.75
C TYR A 447 -14.08 19.47 9.90
N ASN A 448 -14.76 18.36 9.60
CA ASN A 448 -15.51 17.57 10.58
C ASN A 448 -14.62 16.90 11.64
N LEU A 449 -13.45 16.39 11.22
CA LEU A 449 -12.50 15.67 12.07
C LEU A 449 -11.21 16.48 12.29
N GLY A 450 -11.18 17.73 11.84
CA GLY A 450 -9.98 18.55 11.82
C GLY A 450 -8.90 18.08 10.82
N PRO A 451 -7.83 18.88 10.67
CA PRO A 451 -6.75 18.60 9.74
C PRO A 451 -5.96 17.35 10.16
N ALA A 452 -5.63 16.51 9.19
CA ALA A 452 -4.79 15.34 9.41
C ALA A 452 -3.95 15.03 8.15
N PRO A 453 -2.74 14.47 8.31
CA PRO A 453 -1.91 14.06 7.18
C PRO A 453 -2.45 12.83 6.45
N GLU A 454 -3.21 11.99 7.17
CA GLU A 454 -3.85 10.79 6.62
C GLU A 454 -5.39 10.92 6.71
N PRO A 455 -6.15 10.27 5.81
CA PRO A 455 -5.66 9.75 4.54
C PRO A 455 -5.07 10.89 3.69
N ASN A 456 -4.02 10.57 2.93
CA ASN A 456 -3.42 11.51 1.99
C ASN A 456 -4.39 11.80 0.82
N LEU A 457 -5.26 12.79 0.98
CA LEU A 457 -6.25 13.19 -0.04
C LEU A 457 -5.55 13.84 -1.23
N THR A 458 -5.66 13.23 -2.40
CA THR A 458 -5.01 13.70 -3.64
C THR A 458 -6.07 14.04 -4.68
N VAL A 459 -6.19 15.32 -5.02
CA VAL A 459 -7.09 15.78 -6.08
C VAL A 459 -6.41 15.60 -7.43
N LEU A 460 -7.03 14.85 -8.35
CA LEU A 460 -6.60 14.81 -9.75
C LEU A 460 -7.06 16.10 -10.42
N TRP A 461 -6.23 17.13 -10.36
CA TRP A 461 -6.56 18.43 -10.91
C TRP A 461 -6.65 18.41 -12.44
N ASN A 462 -7.64 19.10 -12.99
CA ASN A 462 -7.79 19.34 -14.43
C ASN A 462 -8.51 20.68 -14.65
N GLU A 463 -8.22 21.36 -15.75
CA GLU A 463 -8.87 22.62 -16.11
C GLU A 463 -10.37 22.48 -16.35
N ASN A 464 -10.84 21.29 -16.71
CA ASN A 464 -12.25 21.01 -16.95
C ASN A 464 -13.03 20.67 -15.68
N LEU A 465 -12.39 20.61 -14.50
CA LEU A 465 -13.12 20.36 -13.25
C LEU A 465 -14.15 21.48 -12.99
N PRO A 466 -15.32 21.15 -12.39
CA PRO A 466 -16.31 22.15 -11.99
C PRO A 466 -15.69 23.25 -11.12
N GLN A 467 -15.99 24.51 -11.43
CA GLN A 467 -15.40 25.65 -10.73
C GLN A 467 -15.65 25.59 -9.21
N HIS A 468 -16.88 25.24 -8.80
CA HIS A 468 -17.20 25.09 -7.39
C HIS A 468 -16.35 24.04 -6.65
N PHE A 469 -15.94 22.96 -7.33
CA PHE A 469 -15.05 21.98 -6.72
C PHE A 469 -13.62 22.52 -6.61
N LYS A 470 -13.13 23.24 -7.61
CA LYS A 470 -11.82 23.91 -7.57
C LYS A 470 -11.75 24.95 -6.45
N ASP A 471 -12.80 25.75 -6.30
CA ASP A 471 -12.93 26.77 -5.26
C ASP A 471 -12.95 26.11 -3.87
N PHE A 472 -13.70 25.01 -3.71
CA PHE A 472 -13.73 24.26 -2.47
C PHE A 472 -12.38 23.61 -2.14
N CYS A 473 -11.71 23.01 -3.12
CA CYS A 473 -10.35 22.48 -2.94
C CYS A 473 -9.34 23.56 -2.55
N SER A 474 -9.48 24.78 -3.06
CA SER A 474 -8.59 25.90 -2.71
C SER A 474 -8.87 26.46 -1.31
N LYS A 475 -10.11 26.29 -0.82
CA LYS A 475 -10.56 26.76 0.50
C LYS A 475 -10.14 25.81 1.64
N VAL A 476 -10.18 24.50 1.37
CA VAL A 476 -9.74 23.43 2.28
C VAL A 476 -8.22 23.45 2.38
#